data_AF-A0A3C1Y755-F1
#
_entry.id   AF-A0A3C1Y755-F1
#
_cell.length_a   1.000
_cell.length_b   1.000
_cell.length_c   1.000
_cell.angle_alpha   90.00
_cell.angle_beta   90.00
_cell.angle_gamma   90.00
#
_symmetry.space_group_name_H-M   'P 1'
#
loop_
_entity.id
_entity.type
_entity.pdbx_description
1 polymer ?
#
loop_
_entity_poly.entity_id
_entity_poly.type
_entity_poly.pdbx_seq_one_letter_code
_entity_poly.pdbx_strand_id
1 'polypeptide(L)' 'MNDLLSTIDWSRGQFALTAIVHWLFVPLSIGLSLIVGIMESIYYKTRDERWKRMTKFWMLLFGINFACGVAT' A
#
# COMPACT_ATOMS: atom_id res chain seq x y z
N MET A 1 3.61 17.48 -39.18
CA MET A 1 3.09 18.15 -37.96
C MET A 1 2.37 17.07 -37.16
N ASN A 2 2.93 16.69 -36.01
CA ASN A 2 2.28 15.90 -34.95
C ASN A 2 2.13 14.37 -35.14
N ASP A 3 3.23 13.61 -35.23
CA ASP A 3 3.24 12.25 -34.63
C ASP A 3 3.41 12.38 -33.10
N LEU A 4 2.58 13.22 -32.48
CA LEU A 4 2.87 13.73 -31.14
C LEU A 4 2.92 12.62 -30.10
N LEU A 5 2.14 11.55 -30.27
CA LEU A 5 2.14 10.35 -29.42
C LEU A 5 1.52 9.21 -30.25
N SER A 6 2.34 8.27 -30.72
CA SER A 6 1.81 7.06 -31.38
C SER A 6 0.96 6.25 -30.40
N THR A 7 0.07 5.37 -30.87
CA THR A 7 -0.70 4.47 -29.99
C THR A 7 0.21 3.68 -29.04
N ILE A 8 1.42 3.32 -29.50
CA ILE A 8 2.43 2.64 -28.70
C ILE A 8 2.90 3.55 -27.56
N ASP A 9 3.22 4.81 -27.85
CA ASP A 9 3.72 5.75 -26.84
C ASP A 9 2.65 6.08 -25.79
N TRP A 10 1.39 6.27 -26.22
CA TRP A 10 0.26 6.42 -25.29
C TRP A 10 0.04 5.17 -24.42
N SER A 11 0.14 3.98 -25.00
CA SER A 11 -0.02 2.72 -24.25
C SER A 11 1.09 2.58 -23.19
N ARG A 12 2.33 2.94 -23.54
CA ARG A 12 3.46 2.94 -22.60
C ARG A 12 3.27 3.98 -21.49
N GLY A 13 2.81 5.18 -21.85
CA GLY A 13 2.53 6.25 -20.88
C GLY A 13 1.42 5.88 -19.91
N GLN A 14 0.31 5.31 -20.39
CA GLN A 14 -0.79 4.82 -19.57
C GLN A 14 -0.32 3.71 -18.62
N PHE A 15 0.42 2.72 -19.13
CA PHE A 15 0.96 1.65 -18.30
C PHE A 15 1.92 2.19 -17.24
N ALA A 16 2.82 3.10 -17.62
CA ALA A 16 3.77 3.71 -16.69
C ALA A 16 3.04 4.49 -15.58
N LEU A 17 1.99 5.25 -15.92
CA LEU A 17 1.17 5.95 -14.94
C LEU A 17 0.52 4.99 -13.95
N THR A 18 -0.15 3.93 -14.44
CA THR A 18 -0.78 2.93 -13.57
C THR A 18 0.25 2.23 -12.69
N ALA A 19 1.38 1.82 -13.26
CA ALA A 19 2.43 1.13 -12.52
C ALA A 19 3.05 2.03 -11.43
N ILE A 20 3.33 3.30 -11.73
CA ILE A 20 3.86 4.26 -10.74
C ILE A 20 2.85 4.47 -9.61
N VAL A 21 1.58 4.70 -9.95
CA VAL A 21 0.52 4.92 -8.94
C VAL A 21 0.35 3.68 -8.07
N HIS A 22 0.25 2.48 -8.65
CA HIS A 22 0.17 1.22 -7.90
C HIS A 22 1.38 1.03 -6.98
N TRP A 23 2.59 1.32 -7.48
CA TRP A 23 3.83 1.16 -6.72
C TRP A 23 3.99 2.13 -5.53
N LEU A 24 3.16 3.16 -5.40
CA LEU A 24 3.12 3.97 -4.18
C LEU A 24 2.46 3.19 -3.02
N PHE A 25 1.45 2.37 -3.32
CA PHE A 25 0.66 1.65 -2.31
C PHE A 25 1.27 0.29 -1.94
N VAL A 26 1.96 -0.38 -2.86
CA VAL A 26 2.57 -1.71 -2.65
C VAL A 26 3.61 -1.74 -1.51
N PRO A 27 4.71 -0.96 -1.55
CA PRO A 27 5.74 -1.02 -0.52
C PRO A 27 5.19 -0.57 0.84
N LEU A 28 4.24 0.37 0.84
CA LEU A 28 3.57 0.80 2.06
C LEU A 28 2.69 -0.33 2.65
N SER A 29 2.00 -1.12 1.83
CA SER A 29 1.24 -2.30 2.28
C SER A 29 2.16 -3.37 2.88
N ILE A 30 3.29 -3.65 2.24
CA ILE A 30 4.28 -4.63 2.74
C ILE A 30 4.87 -4.15 4.07
N GLY A 31 5.29 -2.88 4.16
CA GLY A 31 5.84 -2.32 5.39
C GLY A 31 4.83 -2.27 6.54
N LEU A 32 3.61 -1.77 6.29
CA LEU A 32 2.58 -1.67 7.31
C LEU A 32 2.08 -3.05 7.78
N SER A 33 1.96 -4.03 6.89
CA SER A 33 1.54 -5.39 7.28
C SER A 33 2.56 -6.03 8.22
N LEU A 34 3.87 -5.82 7.99
CA LEU A 34 4.93 -6.28 8.89
C LEU A 34 4.84 -5.57 10.25
N ILE A 35 4.66 -4.25 10.27
CA ILE A 35 4.53 -3.46 11.51
C ILE A 35 3.32 -3.96 12.33
N VAL A 36 2.16 -4.09 11.71
CA VAL A 36 0.93 -4.60 12.34
C VAL A 36 1.14 -6.01 12.88
N GLY A 37 1.74 -6.90 12.10
CA GLY A 37 2.03 -8.28 12.51
C GLY A 37 2.98 -8.36 13.72
N ILE A 38 4.01 -7.52 13.76
CA ILE A 38 4.94 -7.43 14.90
C ILE A 38 4.21 -6.89 16.14
N MET A 39 3.47 -5.79 16.02
CA MET A 39 2.75 -5.20 17.15
C MET A 39 1.72 -6.16 17.75
N GLU A 40 0.97 -6.87 16.91
CA GLU A 40 0.01 -7.88 17.36
C GLU A 40 0.70 -9.08 18.01
N SER A 41 1.85 -9.50 17.48
CA SER A 41 2.65 -10.57 18.09
C SER A 41 3.17 -10.18 19.48
N ILE A 42 3.56 -8.92 19.67
CA ILE A 42 3.97 -8.40 20.98
C ILE A 42 2.77 -8.35 21.93
N TYR A 43 1.61 -7.89 21.46
CA TYR A 43 0.37 -7.92 22.25
C TYR A 43 0.03 -9.35 22.70
N TYR A 44 0.09 -10.32 21.79
CA TYR A 44 -0.22 -11.71 22.08
C TYR A 44 0.67 -12.28 23.20
N LYS A 45 1.96 -11.93 23.21
CA LYS A 45 2.92 -12.36 24.22
C LYS A 45 2.78 -11.62 25.55
N THR A 46 2.60 -10.30 25.52
CA THR A 46 2.67 -9.43 26.72
C THR A 46 1.31 -9.17 27.37
N ARG A 47 0.22 -9.30 26.60
CA ARG A 47 -1.15 -8.89 26.97
C ARG A 47 -1.28 -7.41 27.36
N ASP A 48 -0.29 -6.59 27.02
CA ASP A 48 -0.35 -5.14 27.22
C ASP A 48 -1.24 -4.50 26.15
N GLU A 49 -2.39 -3.99 26.58
CA GLU A 49 -3.41 -3.35 25.75
C GLU A 49 -2.89 -2.12 24.99
N ARG A 50 -1.76 -1.52 25.39
CA ARG A 50 -1.09 -0.46 24.61
C ARG A 50 -0.74 -0.96 23.20
N TRP A 51 -0.19 -2.17 23.08
CA TRP A 51 0.18 -2.75 21.79
C TRP A 51 -1.05 -3.00 20.92
N LYS A 52 -2.12 -3.54 21.50
CA LYS A 52 -3.40 -3.75 20.78
C LYS A 52 -3.98 -2.46 20.21
N ARG A 53 -3.93 -1.36 20.97
CA ARG A 53 -4.40 -0.04 20.49
C ARG A 53 -3.55 0.46 19.33
N MET A 54 -2.22 0.31 19.41
CA MET A 54 -1.32 0.67 18.31
C MET A 54 -1.57 -0.20 17.08
N THR A 55 -1.71 -1.53 17.23
CA THR A 55 -2.03 -2.44 16.12
C THR A 55 -3.29 -1.96 15.40
N LYS A 56 -4.39 -1.68 16.12
CA LYS A 56 -5.66 -1.25 15.51
C LYS A 56 -5.53 0.08 14.75
N PHE A 57 -4.76 1.03 15.28
CA PHE A 57 -4.50 2.29 14.60
C PHE A 57 -3.77 2.08 13.26
N TRP A 58 -2.66 1.32 13.28
CA TRP A 58 -1.89 1.05 12.05
C TRP A 58 -2.64 0.13 11.08
N MET A 59 -3.50 -0.76 11.58
CA MET A 59 -4.35 -1.62 10.76
C MET A 59 -5.40 -0.82 9.98
N LEU A 60 -5.91 0.29 10.53
CA LEU A 60 -6.80 1.21 9.80
C LEU A 60 -6.07 1.83 8.61
N LEU A 61 -4.86 2.35 8.83
CA LEU A 61 -4.05 2.96 7.76
C LEU A 61 -3.64 1.93 6.71
N PHE A 62 -3.27 0.72 7.15
CA PHE A 62 -3.03 -0.42 6.26
C PHE A 62 -4.26 -0.72 5.41
N GLY A 63 -5.45 -0.80 6.00
CA GLY A 63 -6.68 -1.11 5.28
C GLY A 63 -7.01 -0.09 4.19
N ILE A 64 -6.87 1.21 4.47
CA ILE A 64 -7.08 2.28 3.49
C ILE A 64 -6.06 2.16 2.35
N ASN A 65 -4.78 2.03 2.68
CA ASN A 65 -3.70 1.90 1.70
C ASN A 65 -3.87 0.65 0.82
N PHE A 66 -4.25 -0.47 1.43
CA PHE A 66 -4.48 -1.74 0.75
C PHE A 66 -5.67 -1.66 -0.20
N ALA A 67 -6.77 -1.02 0.19
CA ALA A 67 -7.93 -0.82 -0.69
C ALA A 67 -7.56 -0.01 -1.94
N CYS A 68 -6.78 1.07 -1.79
CA CYS A 68 -6.26 1.82 -2.93
C CYS A 68 -5.34 0.97 -3.82
N GLY A 69 -4.40 0.23 -3.22
CA GLY A 69 -3.47 -0.62 -3.96
C GLY A 69 -4.12 -1.78 -4.70
N VAL A 70 -5.24 -2.33 -4.20
CA VAL A 70 -6.02 -3.38 -4.89
C VAL A 70 -6.81 -2.82 -6.07
N ALA A 71 -7.25 -1.56 -5.97
CA ALA A 71 -8.05 -0.91 -7.01
C ALA A 71 -7.21 -0.45 -8.22
N THR A 72 -5.94 -0.13 -7.99
CA THR A 72 -4.96 0.26 -9.01
C THR A 72 -4.29 -0.95 -9.65
#